data_AF-A0A3A9ZVZ5-F1
#
_entry.id   AF-A0A3A9ZVZ5-F1
#
_cell.length_a   1.000
_cell.length_b   1.000
_cell.length_c   1.000
_cell.angle_alpha   90.00
_cell.angle_beta   90.00
_cell.angle_gamma   90.00
#
_symmetry.space_group_name_H-M   'P 1'
#
loop_
_entity.id
_entity.type
_entity.pdbx_description
1 polymer ?
#
loop_
_entity_poly.entity_id
_entity_poly.type
_entity_poly.pdbx_seq_one_letter_code
_entity_poly.pdbx_strand_id
1 'polypeptide(L)'
;TVDDPSGVAAFRALRDLVDSGAATTDTSDGWENMMSAFASGEVAMMVNGPWALADATEALGEDLGVAPVPAGAADQGAPLGGWNYAVYAGTPEADASFEFVRWMSSPDVQRRVTEELSLLPTRASVYQEPSVAGDPMVEFFRPAVDTARERPWIPQAQSLFEPLREAVEAMLTGSASPEEAAADTGDAYRELLEDWE
;
A
#
# COMPACT_ATOMS: atom_id res chain seq x y z
N THR A 1 6.18 15.59 13.40
CA THR A 1 4.89 15.15 12.84
C THR A 1 5.05 15.12 11.32
N VAL A 2 4.03 14.75 10.53
CA VAL A 2 4.10 14.64 9.06
C VAL A 2 4.51 15.94 8.34
N ASP A 3 4.51 17.07 9.06
CA ASP A 3 4.95 18.40 8.63
C ASP A 3 6.44 18.71 8.92
N ASP A 4 7.23 17.71 9.30
CA ASP A 4 8.67 17.87 9.48
C ASP A 4 9.43 18.00 8.13
N PRO A 5 10.75 18.28 8.14
CA PRO A 5 11.52 18.41 6.90
C PRO A 5 11.46 17.19 5.97
N SER A 6 11.25 15.98 6.50
CA SER A 6 11.12 14.75 5.71
C SER A 6 9.77 14.71 5.00
N GLY A 7 8.70 15.12 5.68
CA GLY A 7 7.36 15.24 5.10
C GLY A 7 7.31 16.26 3.96
N VAL A 8 7.87 17.45 4.17
CA VAL A 8 8.00 18.46 3.12
C VAL A 8 8.81 17.93 1.94
N ALA A 9 9.91 17.20 2.19
CA ALA A 9 10.70 16.59 1.12
C ALA A 9 9.91 15.54 0.33
N ALA A 10 9.02 14.78 0.97
CA ALA A 10 8.17 13.81 0.29
C ALA A 10 7.15 14.48 -0.65
N PHE A 11 6.46 15.52 -0.19
CA PHE A 11 5.55 16.31 -1.04
C PHE A 11 6.30 16.94 -2.23
N ARG A 12 7.47 17.54 -2.00
CA ARG A 12 8.30 18.11 -3.08
C ARG A 12 8.70 17.04 -4.09
N ALA A 13 9.14 15.87 -3.64
CA ALA A 13 9.52 14.78 -4.55
C ALA A 13 8.36 14.32 -5.44
N LEU A 14 7.15 14.21 -4.88
CA LEU A 14 5.96 13.85 -5.67
C LEU A 14 5.62 14.94 -6.71
N ARG A 15 5.70 16.22 -6.31
CA ARG A 15 5.48 17.35 -7.22
C ARG A 15 6.52 17.37 -8.35
N ASP A 16 7.79 17.18 -8.02
CA ASP A 16 8.90 17.21 -8.98
C ASP A 16 8.79 16.10 -10.03
N LEU A 17 8.30 14.90 -9.67
CA LEU A 17 8.06 13.82 -10.61
C LEU A 17 7.06 14.22 -11.70
N VAL A 18 5.98 14.92 -11.32
CA VAL A 18 4.96 15.38 -12.26
C VAL A 18 5.47 16.58 -13.07
N ASP A 19 6.07 17.58 -12.42
CA ASP A 19 6.55 18.80 -13.08
C ASP A 19 7.70 18.52 -14.06
N SER A 20 8.52 17.50 -13.81
CA SER A 20 9.59 17.08 -14.72
C SER A 20 9.08 16.24 -15.90
N GLY A 21 7.82 15.79 -15.88
CA GLY A 21 7.26 14.85 -16.85
C GLY A 21 7.72 13.41 -16.68
N ALA A 22 8.40 13.08 -15.56
CA ALA A 22 8.78 11.71 -15.24
C ALA A 22 7.58 10.85 -14.80
N ALA A 23 6.52 11.48 -14.31
CA ALA A 23 5.26 10.84 -13.93
C ALA A 23 4.06 11.59 -14.52
N THR A 24 2.96 10.86 -14.70
CA THR A 24 1.63 11.39 -14.96
C THR A 24 0.71 11.03 -13.79
N THR A 25 -0.38 11.77 -13.61
CA THR A 25 -1.34 11.54 -12.54
C THR A 25 -2.71 12.13 -12.90
N ASP A 26 -3.75 11.57 -12.27
CA ASP A 26 -5.12 12.08 -12.35
C ASP A 26 -5.68 12.30 -10.94
N THR A 27 -6.61 13.25 -10.81
CA THR A 27 -7.29 13.54 -9.53
C THR A 27 -8.58 12.77 -9.35
N SER A 28 -8.99 11.98 -10.35
CA SER A 28 -10.18 11.14 -10.33
C SER A 28 -9.92 9.84 -11.05
N ASP A 29 -10.59 8.76 -10.63
CA ASP A 29 -10.49 7.44 -11.26
C ASP A 29 -9.06 6.88 -11.35
N GLY A 30 -8.23 7.22 -10.35
CA GLY A 30 -6.79 6.92 -10.39
C GLY A 30 -6.45 5.43 -10.45
N TRP A 31 -7.34 4.53 -10.00
CA TRP A 31 -7.15 3.09 -10.15
C TRP A 31 -7.20 2.66 -11.62
N GLU A 32 -8.31 2.95 -12.30
CA GLU A 32 -8.51 2.56 -13.70
C GLU A 32 -7.49 3.25 -14.61
N ASN A 33 -7.23 4.54 -14.38
CA ASN A 33 -6.25 5.28 -15.17
C ASN A 33 -4.83 4.71 -15.01
N MET A 34 -4.40 4.40 -13.78
CA MET A 34 -3.08 3.80 -13.53
C MET A 34 -2.94 2.43 -14.20
N MET A 35 -3.95 1.55 -14.03
CA MET A 35 -3.92 0.21 -14.61
C MET A 35 -3.94 0.26 -16.14
N SER A 36 -4.77 1.13 -16.72
CA SER A 36 -4.88 1.33 -18.18
C SER A 36 -3.59 1.92 -18.77
N ALA A 37 -3.02 2.96 -18.15
CA ALA A 37 -1.79 3.59 -18.63
C ALA A 37 -0.61 2.61 -18.61
N PHE A 38 -0.53 1.75 -17.58
CA PHE A 38 0.51 0.73 -17.49
C PHE A 38 0.29 -0.39 -18.52
N ALA A 39 -0.93 -0.93 -18.61
CA ALA A 39 -1.26 -2.02 -19.54
C ALA A 39 -1.13 -1.61 -21.02
N SER A 40 -1.40 -0.35 -21.35
CA SER A 40 -1.26 0.19 -22.71
C SER A 40 0.18 0.61 -23.07
N GLY A 41 1.09 0.64 -22.09
CA GLY A 41 2.46 1.11 -22.26
C GLY A 41 2.60 2.63 -22.36
N GLU A 42 1.57 3.39 -21.97
CA GLU A 42 1.67 4.85 -21.82
C GLU A 42 2.67 5.23 -20.72
N VAL A 43 2.71 4.46 -19.65
CA VAL A 43 3.75 4.54 -18.61
C VAL A 43 4.55 3.25 -18.53
N ALA A 44 5.86 3.38 -18.27
CA ALA A 44 6.75 2.23 -18.13
C ALA A 44 6.73 1.59 -16.73
N MET A 45 6.22 2.31 -15.72
CA MET A 45 6.22 1.88 -14.32
C MET A 45 4.94 2.37 -13.63
N MET A 46 4.47 1.57 -12.66
CA MET A 46 3.47 1.99 -11.67
C MET A 46 3.91 1.52 -10.27
N VAL A 47 3.46 2.20 -9.22
CA VAL A 47 3.61 1.72 -7.84
C VAL A 47 2.29 1.11 -7.41
N ASN A 48 2.27 -0.21 -7.20
CA ASN A 48 1.06 -0.94 -6.84
C ASN A 48 1.39 -2.14 -5.93
N GLY A 49 0.38 -2.85 -5.43
CA GLY A 49 0.54 -4.00 -4.55
C GLY A 49 0.22 -5.35 -5.20
N PRO A 50 0.35 -6.46 -4.45
CA PRO A 50 0.13 -7.82 -4.97
C PRO A 50 -1.26 -8.05 -5.56
N TRP A 51 -2.27 -7.30 -5.13
CA TRP A 51 -3.65 -7.42 -5.61
C TRP A 51 -3.81 -7.03 -7.09
N ALA A 52 -2.94 -6.17 -7.65
CA ALA A 52 -3.00 -5.73 -9.04
C ALA A 52 -2.30 -6.68 -10.02
N LEU A 53 -1.65 -7.71 -9.48
CA LEU A 53 -0.73 -8.52 -10.25
C LEU A 53 -1.42 -9.37 -11.31
N ALA A 54 -2.55 -10.00 -10.97
CA ALA A 54 -3.25 -10.87 -11.91
C ALA A 54 -3.59 -10.08 -13.19
N ASP A 55 -4.13 -8.88 -13.02
CA ASP A 55 -4.45 -7.96 -14.11
C ASP A 55 -3.19 -7.50 -14.87
N ALA A 56 -2.11 -7.14 -14.16
CA ALA A 56 -0.84 -6.76 -14.78
C ALA A 56 -0.18 -7.91 -15.57
N THR A 57 -0.31 -9.15 -15.07
CA THR A 57 0.21 -10.37 -15.70
C THR A 57 -0.62 -10.73 -16.93
N GLU A 58 -1.94 -10.56 -16.88
CA GLU A 58 -2.81 -10.72 -18.04
C GLU A 58 -2.44 -9.72 -19.15
N ALA A 59 -2.09 -8.48 -18.78
CA ALA A 59 -1.71 -7.45 -19.73
C ALA A 59 -0.30 -7.63 -20.33
N LEU A 60 0.71 -7.95 -19.51
CA LEU A 60 2.13 -7.89 -19.91
C LEU A 60 2.83 -9.26 -19.98
N GLY A 61 2.27 -10.31 -19.38
CA GLY A 61 2.86 -11.65 -19.38
C GLY A 61 4.30 -11.67 -18.85
N GLU A 62 5.22 -12.22 -19.65
CA GLU A 62 6.65 -12.37 -19.29
C GLU A 62 7.43 -11.04 -19.25
N ASP A 63 6.87 -9.96 -19.81
CA ASP A 63 7.50 -8.62 -19.79
C ASP A 63 7.27 -7.89 -18.46
N LEU A 64 6.44 -8.44 -17.56
CA LEU A 64 6.19 -7.86 -16.25
C LEU A 64 7.37 -8.08 -15.30
N GLY A 65 7.93 -6.98 -14.80
CA GLY A 65 8.89 -6.97 -13.70
C GLY A 65 8.33 -6.31 -12.44
N VAL A 66 8.74 -6.81 -11.28
CA VAL A 66 8.41 -6.21 -9.97
C VAL A 66 9.70 -5.95 -9.20
N ALA A 67 9.79 -4.77 -8.60
CA ALA A 67 10.92 -4.35 -7.78
C ALA A 67 10.42 -3.59 -6.53
N PRO A 68 11.24 -3.48 -5.47
CA PRO A 68 10.96 -2.60 -4.35
C PRO A 68 10.73 -1.16 -4.81
N VAL A 69 9.91 -0.41 -4.06
CA VAL A 69 9.74 1.04 -4.28
C VAL A 69 11.09 1.76 -4.25
N PRO A 70 11.31 2.80 -5.06
CA PRO A 70 12.59 3.50 -5.10
C PRO A 70 12.94 4.11 -3.74
N ALA A 71 14.23 4.11 -3.40
CA ALA A 71 14.71 4.81 -2.22
C ALA A 71 14.55 6.32 -2.38
N GLY A 72 14.16 7.00 -1.30
CA GLY A 72 14.24 8.46 -1.21
C GLY A 72 15.66 8.93 -0.88
N ALA A 73 15.79 10.22 -0.60
CA ALA A 73 17.08 10.82 -0.27
C ALA A 73 17.71 10.30 1.05
N ALA A 74 16.89 9.75 1.95
CA ALA A 74 17.32 9.36 3.30
C ALA A 74 17.09 7.88 3.62
N ASP A 75 15.99 7.28 3.15
CA ASP A 75 15.62 5.89 3.47
C ASP A 75 14.78 5.28 2.33
N GLN A 76 14.55 3.97 2.40
CA GLN A 76 13.66 3.21 1.54
C GLN A 76 12.61 2.49 2.39
N GLY A 77 11.34 2.57 2.00
CA GLY A 77 10.28 1.82 2.69
C GLY A 77 8.93 1.91 1.99
N ALA A 78 8.11 0.89 2.21
CA ALA A 78 6.74 0.81 1.73
C ALA A 78 5.75 0.74 2.92
N PRO A 79 4.49 1.21 2.78
CA PRO A 79 3.50 1.06 3.84
C PRO A 79 3.12 -0.42 4.02
N LEU A 80 3.10 -0.91 5.26
CA LEU A 80 2.57 -2.24 5.57
C LEU A 80 1.03 -2.21 5.56
N GLY A 81 0.46 -3.00 4.65
CA GLY A 81 -0.98 -3.27 4.55
C GLY A 81 -1.32 -4.72 4.92
N GLY A 82 -2.53 -5.14 4.56
CA GLY A 82 -2.99 -6.51 4.71
C GLY A 82 -4.43 -6.61 5.20
N TRP A 83 -4.89 -7.84 5.36
CA TRP A 83 -6.24 -8.17 5.80
C TRP A 83 -6.19 -9.10 7.01
N ASN A 84 -7.04 -8.80 7.99
CA ASN A 84 -7.24 -9.63 9.17
C ASN A 84 -8.69 -10.11 9.22
N TYR A 85 -8.90 -11.26 9.85
CA TYR A 85 -10.25 -11.71 10.21
C TYR A 85 -10.60 -11.22 11.61
N ALA A 86 -11.84 -10.75 11.78
CA ALA A 86 -12.39 -10.34 13.07
C ALA A 86 -13.73 -11.05 13.31
N VAL A 87 -14.01 -11.38 14.56
CA VAL A 87 -15.31 -11.91 14.99
C VAL A 87 -16.10 -10.77 15.63
N TYR A 88 -17.31 -10.51 15.13
CA TYR A 88 -18.19 -9.49 15.70
C TYR A 88 -18.56 -9.84 17.14
N ALA A 89 -18.32 -8.92 18.08
CA ALA A 89 -18.53 -9.16 19.51
C ALA A 89 -19.98 -9.50 19.90
N GLY A 90 -20.97 -9.11 19.09
CA GLY A 90 -22.39 -9.40 19.33
C GLY A 90 -22.91 -10.64 18.60
N THR A 91 -22.05 -11.48 18.03
CA THR A 91 -22.49 -12.71 17.36
C THR A 91 -23.07 -13.71 18.37
N PRO A 92 -24.21 -14.37 18.06
CA PRO A 92 -24.70 -15.48 18.88
C PRO A 92 -23.89 -16.78 18.67
N GLU A 93 -23.08 -16.86 17.60
CA GLU A 93 -22.35 -18.06 17.19
C GLU A 93 -20.83 -17.88 17.37
N ALA A 94 -20.40 -17.49 18.58
CA ALA A 94 -19.00 -17.12 18.84
C ALA A 94 -18.03 -18.28 18.56
N ASP A 95 -18.30 -19.49 19.07
CA ASP A 95 -17.42 -20.65 18.93
C ASP A 95 -17.25 -21.05 17.45
N ALA A 96 -18.34 -21.13 16.69
CA ALA A 96 -18.31 -21.45 15.27
C ALA A 96 -17.57 -20.36 14.47
N SER A 97 -17.74 -19.09 14.84
CA SER A 97 -17.03 -17.97 14.21
C SER A 97 -15.52 -18.06 14.46
N PHE A 98 -15.09 -18.40 15.67
CA PHE A 98 -13.68 -18.59 15.99
C PHE A 98 -13.07 -19.79 15.26
N GLU A 99 -13.80 -20.91 15.15
CA GLU A 99 -13.34 -22.06 14.36
C GLU A 99 -13.21 -21.72 12.87
N PHE A 100 -14.14 -20.93 12.32
CA PHE A 100 -14.01 -20.45 10.94
C PHE A 100 -12.78 -19.57 10.74
N VAL A 101 -12.53 -18.61 11.63
CA VAL A 101 -11.32 -17.76 11.56
C VAL A 101 -10.05 -18.59 11.72
N ARG A 102 -10.06 -19.59 12.61
CA ARG A 102 -8.94 -20.54 12.77
C ARG A 102 -8.68 -21.31 11.49
N TRP A 103 -9.72 -21.78 10.81
CA TRP A 103 -9.60 -22.49 9.55
C TRP A 103 -9.11 -21.56 8.42
N MET A 104 -9.69 -20.38 8.25
CA MET A 104 -9.28 -19.40 7.23
C MET A 104 -7.83 -18.94 7.40
N SER A 105 -7.36 -18.85 8.65
CA SER A 105 -5.98 -18.49 8.98
C SER A 105 -5.03 -19.69 9.08
N SER A 106 -5.45 -20.90 8.67
CA SER A 106 -4.60 -22.11 8.71
C SER A 106 -3.52 -22.07 7.62
N PRO A 107 -2.39 -22.80 7.79
CA PRO A 107 -1.36 -22.91 6.76
C PRO A 107 -1.90 -23.41 5.42
N ASP A 108 -2.80 -24.40 5.43
CA ASP A 108 -3.37 -24.98 4.22
C ASP A 108 -4.20 -23.97 3.42
N VAL A 109 -5.01 -23.17 4.10
CA VAL A 109 -5.82 -22.14 3.44
C VAL A 109 -4.95 -20.98 2.95
N GLN A 110 -3.96 -20.54 3.75
CA GLN A 110 -3.04 -19.49 3.29
C GLN A 110 -2.22 -19.93 2.08
N ARG A 111 -1.71 -21.17 2.06
CA ARG A 111 -1.01 -21.75 0.90
C ARG A 111 -1.89 -21.70 -0.34
N ARG A 112 -3.15 -22.15 -0.22
CA ARG A 112 -4.11 -22.12 -1.33
C ARG A 112 -4.39 -20.71 -1.84
N VAL A 113 -4.54 -19.74 -0.93
CA VAL A 113 -4.74 -18.33 -1.29
C VAL A 113 -3.54 -17.78 -2.06
N THR A 114 -2.31 -18.15 -1.67
CA THR A 114 -1.12 -17.78 -2.44
C THR A 114 -1.10 -18.45 -3.82
N GLU A 115 -1.39 -19.74 -3.92
CA GLU A 115 -1.41 -20.47 -5.20
C GLU A 115 -2.47 -19.97 -6.19
N GLU A 116 -3.64 -19.55 -5.69
CA GLU A 116 -4.75 -19.13 -6.55
C GLU A 116 -4.76 -17.62 -6.83
N LEU A 117 -4.29 -16.78 -5.90
CA LEU A 117 -4.44 -15.32 -5.96
C LEU A 117 -3.11 -14.56 -5.84
N SER A 118 -1.99 -15.26 -5.64
CA SER A 118 -0.67 -14.67 -5.42
C SER A 118 -0.61 -13.66 -4.26
N LEU A 119 -1.51 -13.80 -3.28
CA LEU A 119 -1.50 -13.00 -2.05
C LEU A 119 -0.51 -13.59 -1.05
N LEU A 120 0.24 -12.70 -0.39
CA LEU A 120 1.32 -13.08 0.51
C LEU A 120 0.78 -13.69 1.82
N PRO A 121 1.30 -14.85 2.25
CA PRO A 121 0.89 -15.45 3.50
C PRO A 121 1.48 -14.68 4.70
N THR A 122 0.77 -14.70 5.83
CA THR A 122 1.24 -14.08 7.09
C THR A 122 1.98 -15.08 7.98
N ARG A 123 1.88 -16.38 7.69
CA ARG A 123 2.60 -17.43 8.42
C ARG A 123 3.95 -17.74 7.79
N ALA A 124 5.01 -17.60 8.59
CA ALA A 124 6.38 -17.97 8.18
C ALA A 124 6.51 -19.41 7.69
N SER A 125 5.71 -20.35 8.21
CA SER A 125 5.74 -21.76 7.77
C SER A 125 5.27 -21.94 6.33
N VAL A 126 4.34 -21.11 5.86
CA VAL A 126 3.76 -21.25 4.51
C VAL A 126 4.78 -20.89 3.44
N TYR A 127 5.69 -19.95 3.72
CA TYR A 127 6.82 -19.63 2.83
C TYR A 127 7.80 -20.79 2.61
N GLN A 128 7.75 -21.84 3.43
CA GLN A 128 8.61 -23.02 3.28
C GLN A 128 7.97 -24.10 2.39
N GLU A 129 6.68 -23.96 2.05
CA GLU A 129 5.99 -24.88 1.16
C GLU A 129 6.57 -24.76 -0.25
N PRO A 130 6.92 -25.86 -0.94
CA PRO A 130 7.55 -25.79 -2.26
C PRO A 130 6.74 -25.03 -3.31
N SER A 131 5.42 -25.10 -3.25
CA SER A 131 4.53 -24.37 -4.17
C SER A 131 4.48 -22.86 -3.92
N VAL A 132 4.87 -22.42 -2.72
CA VAL A 132 4.90 -21.00 -2.32
C VAL A 132 6.31 -20.44 -2.47
N ALA A 133 7.33 -21.20 -2.07
CA ALA A 133 8.72 -20.78 -2.13
C ALA A 133 9.22 -20.53 -3.56
N GLY A 134 8.70 -21.30 -4.53
CA GLY A 134 9.00 -21.12 -5.96
C GLY A 134 8.00 -20.26 -6.70
N ASP A 135 7.03 -19.66 -6.00
CA ASP A 135 6.10 -18.71 -6.60
C ASP A 135 6.85 -17.40 -6.88
N PRO A 136 6.94 -16.94 -8.15
CA PRO A 136 7.65 -15.72 -8.49
C PRO A 136 7.19 -14.51 -7.67
N MET A 137 5.93 -14.50 -7.22
CA MET A 137 5.36 -13.38 -6.48
C MET A 137 5.79 -13.30 -5.04
N VAL A 138 6.00 -14.45 -4.42
CA VAL A 138 6.65 -14.54 -3.14
C VAL A 138 8.09 -14.03 -3.26
N GLU A 139 8.80 -14.37 -4.33
CA GLU A 139 10.14 -13.85 -4.57
C GLU A 139 10.16 -12.33 -4.81
N PHE A 140 9.21 -11.80 -5.59
CA PHE A 140 9.14 -10.38 -5.94
C PHE A 140 8.73 -9.48 -4.76
N PHE A 141 7.73 -9.88 -3.99
CA PHE A 141 7.18 -9.01 -2.95
C PHE A 141 7.77 -9.24 -1.56
N ARG A 142 8.44 -10.38 -1.30
CA ARG A 142 9.10 -10.59 -0.01
C ARG A 142 10.12 -9.49 0.33
N PRO A 143 11.01 -9.04 -0.58
CA PRO A 143 11.88 -7.91 -0.32
C PRO A 143 11.11 -6.62 -0.01
N ALA A 144 9.97 -6.38 -0.67
CA ALA A 144 9.14 -5.22 -0.39
C ALA A 144 8.52 -5.30 1.02
N VAL A 145 8.05 -6.49 1.44
CA VAL A 145 7.55 -6.73 2.80
C VAL A 145 8.63 -6.57 3.85
N ASP A 146 9.87 -7.00 3.59
CA ASP A 146 11.00 -6.85 4.52
C ASP A 146 11.33 -5.37 4.80
N THR A 147 11.02 -4.47 3.85
CA THR A 147 11.16 -3.00 4.00
C THR A 147 9.88 -2.29 4.45
N ALA A 148 8.79 -3.05 4.68
CA ALA A 148 7.51 -2.46 4.99
C ALA A 148 7.52 -1.83 6.39
N ARG A 149 6.88 -0.68 6.52
CA ARG A 149 6.76 0.08 7.77
C ARG A 149 5.35 -0.05 8.32
N GLU A 150 5.24 -0.45 9.58
CA GLU A 150 3.98 -0.50 10.29
C GLU A 150 3.36 0.89 10.44
N ARG A 151 2.03 0.93 10.44
CA ARG A 151 1.25 2.11 10.80
C ARG A 151 1.05 2.16 12.32
N PRO A 152 0.80 3.34 12.91
CA PRO A 152 0.33 3.42 14.29
C PRO A 152 -0.98 2.66 14.47
N TRP A 153 -1.01 1.70 15.39
CA TRP A 153 -2.21 0.90 15.69
C TRP A 153 -3.16 1.61 16.65
N ILE A 154 -3.70 2.76 16.21
CA ILE A 154 -4.64 3.59 16.98
C ILE A 154 -6.02 3.67 16.32
N PRO A 155 -7.09 3.98 17.09
CA PRO A 155 -8.44 4.14 16.54
C PRO A 155 -8.53 5.16 15.39
N GLN A 156 -7.75 6.23 15.46
CA GLN A 156 -7.73 7.33 14.49
C GLN A 156 -6.90 7.03 13.25
N ALA A 157 -6.20 5.88 13.17
CA ALA A 157 -5.22 5.61 12.13
C ALA A 157 -5.80 5.72 10.70
N GLN A 158 -7.08 5.37 10.52
CA GLN A 158 -7.75 5.51 9.23
C GLN A 158 -8.10 6.97 8.91
N SER A 159 -8.41 7.78 9.92
CA SER A 159 -8.70 9.21 9.75
C SER A 159 -7.48 10.01 9.32
N LEU A 160 -6.26 9.47 9.50
CA LEU A 160 -5.02 10.12 9.04
C LEU A 160 -4.89 10.16 7.51
N PHE A 161 -5.58 9.28 6.77
CA PHE A 161 -5.44 9.23 5.30
C PHE A 161 -6.18 10.35 4.58
N GLU A 162 -7.29 10.85 5.14
CA GLU A 162 -8.10 11.86 4.46
C GLU A 162 -7.37 13.21 4.35
N PRO A 163 -6.77 13.79 5.42
CA PRO A 163 -6.01 15.02 5.30
C PRO A 163 -4.83 14.89 4.33
N LEU A 164 -4.16 13.73 4.33
CA LEU A 164 -3.06 13.46 3.41
C LEU A 164 -3.55 13.43 1.95
N ARG A 165 -4.70 12.81 1.68
CA ARG A 165 -5.31 12.76 0.34
C ARG A 165 -5.64 14.16 -0.16
N GLU A 166 -6.31 14.97 0.66
CA GLU A 166 -6.69 16.34 0.32
C GLU A 166 -5.46 17.23 0.06
N ALA A 167 -4.44 17.13 0.92
CA ALA A 167 -3.20 17.89 0.76
C ALA A 167 -2.43 17.52 -0.52
N VAL A 168 -2.35 16.23 -0.85
CA VAL A 168 -1.74 15.77 -2.12
C VAL A 168 -2.53 16.28 -3.32
N GLU A 169 -3.86 16.21 -3.28
CA GLU A 169 -4.72 16.73 -4.36
C GLU A 169 -4.55 18.25 -4.55
N ALA A 170 -4.55 19.02 -3.46
CA ALA A 170 -4.31 20.46 -3.49
C ALA A 170 -2.93 20.79 -4.07
N MET A 171 -1.90 20.03 -3.71
CA MET A 171 -0.55 20.20 -4.24
C MET A 171 -0.46 19.87 -5.74
N LEU A 172 -1.05 18.75 -6.18
CA LEU A 172 -1.02 18.33 -7.58
C LEU A 172 -1.79 19.30 -8.49
N THR A 173 -2.92 19.84 -8.01
CA THR A 173 -3.70 20.87 -8.72
C THR A 173 -3.07 22.27 -8.67
N GLY A 174 -2.00 22.46 -7.88
CA GLY A 174 -1.30 23.75 -7.74
C GLY A 174 -2.02 24.74 -6.81
N SER A 175 -2.98 24.27 -6.02
CA SER A 175 -3.70 25.07 -5.02
C SER A 175 -2.91 25.23 -3.72
N ALA A 176 -1.88 24.42 -3.50
CA ALA A 176 -0.97 24.49 -2.36
C ALA A 176 0.48 24.19 -2.79
N SER A 177 1.44 24.82 -2.14
CA SER A 177 2.86 24.43 -2.21
C SER A 177 3.13 23.13 -1.43
N PRO A 178 4.23 22.42 -1.69
CA PRO A 178 4.63 21.26 -0.88
C PRO A 178 4.76 21.55 0.62
N GLU A 179 5.19 22.75 0.98
CA GLU A 179 5.33 23.22 2.36
C GLU A 179 3.96 23.44 3.01
N GLU A 180 3.03 24.07 2.29
CA GLU A 180 1.64 24.26 2.76
C GLU A 180 0.93 22.92 2.91
N ALA A 181 1.04 22.03 1.92
CA ALA A 181 0.44 20.70 1.98
C ALA A 181 0.93 19.88 3.19
N ALA A 182 2.25 19.93 3.48
CA ALA A 182 2.81 19.29 4.66
C ALA A 182 2.28 19.90 5.96
N ALA A 183 2.26 21.24 6.06
CA ALA A 183 1.77 21.96 7.22
C ALA A 183 0.28 21.66 7.49
N ASP A 184 -0.57 21.76 6.46
CA ASP A 184 -2.01 21.48 6.55
C ASP A 184 -2.28 20.05 7.01
N THR A 185 -1.51 19.08 6.51
CA THR A 185 -1.61 17.68 6.98
C THR A 185 -1.22 17.57 8.45
N GLY A 186 -0.15 18.25 8.88
CA GLY A 186 0.31 18.27 10.27
C GLY A 186 -0.73 18.86 11.22
N ASP A 187 -1.35 19.98 10.84
CA ASP A 187 -2.39 20.64 11.63
C ASP A 187 -3.64 19.76 11.75
N ALA A 188 -4.10 19.17 10.66
CA ALA A 188 -5.21 18.22 10.69
C ALA A 188 -4.91 17.00 11.60
N TYR A 189 -3.67 16.51 11.63
CA TYR A 189 -3.29 15.41 12.51
C TYR A 189 -3.32 15.81 13.98
N ARG A 190 -2.89 17.03 14.32
CA ARG A 190 -2.98 17.55 15.70
C ARG A 190 -4.42 17.68 16.16
N GLU A 191 -5.34 18.08 15.29
CA GLU A 191 -6.77 18.13 15.58
C GLU A 191 -7.37 16.74 15.78
N LEU A 192 -6.97 15.76 14.96
CA LEU A 192 -7.44 14.38 15.09
C LEU A 192 -6.88 13.65 16.32
N LEU A 193 -5.70 14.06 16.79
CA LEU A 193 -4.94 13.42 17.85
C LEU A 193 -4.77 14.35 19.05
N GLU A 194 -5.87 14.85 19.61
CA GLU A 194 -5.90 15.84 20.70
C GLU A 194 -4.98 15.51 21.91
N ASP A 195 -4.72 14.22 22.16
CA ASP A 195 -3.91 13.72 23.29
C ASP A 195 -2.52 13.15 22.87
N TRP A 196 -2.10 13.31 21.61
CA TRP A 196 -0.78 12.85 21.16
C TRP A 196 0.28 13.94 21.35
N GLU A 197 1.22 13.71 22.30
CA GLU A 197 2.47 14.47 22.45
C GLU A 197 3.60 13.93 21.53
#